data_AF-A0A0R1SHV9-F1
#
_entry.id   AF-A0A0R1SHV9-F1
#
_cell.length_a   1.000
_cell.length_b   1.000
_cell.length_c   1.000
_cell.angle_alpha   90.00
_cell.angle_beta   90.00
_cell.angle_gamma   90.00
#
_symmetry.space_group_name_H-M   'P 1'
#
loop_
_entity.id
_entity.type
_entity.pdbx_description
1 polymer ?
#
loop_
_entity_poly.entity_id
_entity_poly.type
_entity_poly.pdbx_seq_one_letter_code
_entity_poly.pdbx_strand_id
1 'polypeptide(L)'
;MKNKENLTGAQIVGWIIWWFVTVILVLTLIAGMIFKPTSWIVNIVLVILGGLYLAQQIIVFFGLKRLHQNNGYVWPIVMMIIGILGSLLYIIPGIWALIINNNRQKEAKNK
;
A
#
# COMPACT_ATOMS: atom_id res chain seq x y z
N MET A 1 0.02 29.97 -4.34
CA MET A 1 0.54 29.13 -3.23
C MET A 1 -0.31 27.88 -3.16
N LYS A 2 0.25 26.69 -3.48
CA LYS A 2 -0.48 25.42 -3.43
C LYS A 2 -0.82 25.13 -1.96
N ASN A 3 -2.09 25.17 -1.60
CA ASN A 3 -2.56 24.70 -0.30
C ASN A 3 -1.99 23.29 -0.08
N LYS A 4 -1.23 23.11 1.01
CA LYS A 4 -0.85 21.79 1.48
C LYS A 4 -2.17 21.09 1.86
N GLU A 5 -2.69 20.24 0.97
CA GLU A 5 -3.77 19.34 1.34
C GLU A 5 -3.25 18.50 2.51
N ASN A 6 -3.78 18.75 3.71
CA ASN A 6 -3.43 17.97 4.89
C ASN A 6 -3.78 16.50 4.59
N LEU A 7 -2.79 15.62 4.73
CA LEU A 7 -2.97 14.19 4.55
C LEU A 7 -4.12 13.71 5.46
N THR A 8 -5.04 12.92 4.91
CA THR A 8 -6.13 12.38 5.74
C THR A 8 -5.58 11.30 6.68
N GLY A 9 -6.30 11.01 7.78
CA GLY A 9 -5.93 9.94 8.70
C GLY A 9 -5.68 8.59 7.99
N ALA A 10 -6.48 8.27 6.97
CA ALA A 10 -6.29 7.08 6.14
C ALA A 10 -4.96 7.09 5.36
N GLN A 11 -4.55 8.24 4.83
CA GLN A 11 -3.25 8.38 4.17
C GLN A 11 -2.08 8.24 5.15
N ILE A 12 -2.18 8.86 6.32
CA ILE A 12 -1.13 8.78 7.36
C ILE A 12 -0.94 7.32 7.79
N VAL A 13 -2.03 6.62 8.10
CA VAL A 13 -1.96 5.19 8.46
C VAL A 13 -1.41 4.35 7.31
N GLY A 14 -1.83 4.64 6.08
CA GLY A 14 -1.28 3.97 4.92
C GLY A 14 0.23 4.17 4.75
N TRP A 15 0.75 5.38 4.98
CA TRP A 15 2.19 5.65 4.94
C TRP A 15 2.97 4.95 6.05
N ILE A 16 2.41 4.87 7.26
CA ILE A 16 3.01 4.12 8.38
C ILE A 16 3.13 2.64 8.00
N ILE A 17 2.05 2.05 7.50
CA ILE A 17 2.02 0.64 7.07
C ILE A 17 3.01 0.42 5.93
N TRP A 18 3.07 1.34 4.96
CA TRP A 18 3.99 1.26 3.83
C TRP A 18 5.45 1.20 4.28
N TRP A 19 5.85 2.10 5.18
CA TRP A 19 7.20 2.08 5.75
C TRP A 19 7.46 0.81 6.57
N PHE A 20 6.50 0.39 7.40
CA PHE A 20 6.63 -0.83 8.20
C PHE A 20 6.89 -2.08 7.34
N VAL A 21 6.07 -2.29 6.29
CA VAL A 21 6.24 -3.43 5.38
C VAL A 21 7.55 -3.31 4.60
N THR A 22 7.94 -2.10 4.17
CA THR A 22 9.19 -1.86 3.46
C THR A 22 10.41 -2.22 4.32
N VAL A 23 10.41 -1.81 5.59
CA VAL A 23 11.51 -2.13 6.53
C VAL A 23 11.62 -3.64 6.73
N ILE A 24 10.49 -4.34 6.95
CA ILE A 24 10.49 -5.80 7.10
C ILE A 24 11.03 -6.50 5.85
N LEU A 25 10.64 -6.03 4.66
CA LEU A 25 11.10 -6.59 3.40
C LEU A 25 12.61 -6.41 3.23
N VAL A 26 13.13 -5.21 3.50
CA VAL A 26 14.58 -4.94 3.44
C VAL A 26 15.34 -5.82 4.43
N LEU A 27 14.86 -5.95 5.68
CA LEU A 27 15.47 -6.82 6.67
C LEU A 27 15.47 -8.30 6.23
N THR A 28 14.38 -8.77 5.63
CA THR A 28 14.27 -10.13 5.12
C THR A 28 15.25 -10.38 3.97
N LEU A 29 15.42 -9.43 3.06
CA LEU A 29 16.41 -9.52 1.97
C LEU A 29 17.84 -9.54 2.51
N ILE A 30 18.18 -8.65 3.46
CA ILE A 30 19.50 -8.61 4.09
C ILE A 30 19.78 -9.92 4.83
N ALA A 31 18.81 -10.44 5.59
CA ALA A 31 18.92 -11.73 6.26
C ALA A 31 19.16 -12.86 5.23
N GLY A 32 18.42 -12.86 4.11
CA GLY A 32 18.64 -13.81 3.02
C GLY A 32 20.06 -13.75 2.44
N MET A 33 20.66 -12.56 2.35
CA MET A 33 22.05 -12.41 1.88
C MET A 33 23.08 -12.88 2.91
N ILE A 34 22.84 -12.66 4.21
CA ILE A 34 23.76 -13.05 5.29
C ILE A 34 23.71 -14.55 5.54
N PHE A 35 22.52 -15.12 5.66
CA PHE A 35 22.31 -16.53 5.98
C PHE A 35 22.42 -17.45 4.75
N LYS A 36 22.58 -16.89 3.55
CA LYS A 36 22.80 -17.55 2.25
C LYS A 36 22.08 -18.90 2.11
N PRO A 37 20.86 -18.93 1.55
CA PRO A 37 20.21 -20.18 1.20
C PRO A 37 21.14 -21.03 0.31
N THR A 38 21.45 -22.24 0.74
CA THR A 38 22.38 -23.14 0.04
C THR A 38 21.82 -23.67 -1.28
N SER A 39 20.51 -23.56 -1.52
CA SER A 39 19.85 -24.03 -2.73
C SER A 39 19.62 -22.91 -3.74
N TRP A 40 20.04 -23.14 -4.99
CA TRP A 40 19.81 -22.26 -6.13
C TRP A 40 18.32 -21.99 -6.37
N ILE A 41 17.44 -22.97 -6.10
CA ILE A 41 15.98 -22.84 -6.20
C ILE A 41 15.47 -21.79 -5.21
N VAL A 42 15.98 -21.78 -3.98
CA VAL A 42 15.55 -20.82 -2.96
C VAL A 42 15.95 -19.40 -3.36
N ASN A 43 17.13 -19.21 -3.94
CA ASN A 43 17.57 -17.90 -4.44
C ASN A 43 16.67 -17.40 -5.58
N ILE A 44 16.32 -18.26 -6.54
CA ILE A 44 15.41 -17.90 -7.64
C ILE A 44 14.03 -17.49 -7.09
N VAL A 45 13.47 -18.29 -6.17
CA VAL A 45 12.17 -17.99 -5.54
C VAL A 45 12.23 -16.66 -4.79
N LEU A 46 13.31 -16.40 -4.04
CA LEU A 46 13.49 -15.17 -3.27
C LEU A 46 13.58 -13.93 -4.18
N VAL A 47 14.26 -14.04 -5.32
CA VAL A 47 14.31 -12.97 -6.33
C VAL A 47 12.94 -12.71 -6.96
N ILE A 48 12.22 -13.77 -7.35
CA ILE A 48 10.88 -13.64 -7.97
C ILE A 48 9.89 -13.01 -6.99
N LEU A 49 9.79 -13.56 -5.77
CA LEU A 49 8.87 -13.05 -4.74
C LEU A 49 9.27 -11.65 -4.29
N GLY A 50 10.57 -11.37 -4.12
CA GLY A 50 11.07 -10.04 -3.80
C GLY A 50 10.72 -9.01 -4.88
N GLY A 51 10.85 -9.38 -6.16
CA GLY A 51 10.45 -8.55 -7.29
C GLY A 51 8.95 -8.27 -7.32
N LEU A 52 8.11 -9.27 -7.09
CA LEU A 52 6.66 -9.11 -6.99
C LEU A 52 6.27 -8.17 -5.85
N TYR A 53 6.87 -8.34 -4.68
CA TYR A 53 6.62 -7.45 -3.55
C TYR A 53 7.11 -6.01 -3.83
N LEU A 54 8.22 -5.81 -4.53
CA LEU A 54 8.66 -4.48 -4.95
C LEU A 54 7.64 -3.81 -5.88
N ALA A 55 7.11 -4.54 -6.87
CA ALA A 55 6.05 -4.03 -7.73
C ALA A 55 4.81 -3.65 -6.90
N GLN A 56 4.44 -4.46 -5.91
CA GLN A 56 3.36 -4.16 -4.99
C GLN A 56 3.61 -2.88 -4.17
N GLN A 57 4.83 -2.65 -3.68
CA GLN A 57 5.18 -1.42 -2.96
C GLN A 57 5.02 -0.17 -3.82
N ILE A 58 5.36 -0.25 -5.11
CA ILE A 58 5.19 0.85 -6.07
C ILE A 58 3.71 1.14 -6.28
N ILE A 59 2.88 0.11 -6.49
CA ILE A 59 1.43 0.25 -6.67
C ILE A 59 0.81 0.91 -5.43
N VAL A 60 1.19 0.45 -4.24
CA VAL A 60 0.72 1.03 -2.97
C VAL A 60 1.14 2.48 -2.82
N PHE A 61 2.38 2.82 -3.14
CA PHE A 61 2.87 4.19 -3.07
C PHE A 61 2.00 5.14 -3.90
N PHE A 62 1.67 4.75 -5.14
CA PHE A 62 0.74 5.51 -5.98
C PHE A 62 -0.69 5.50 -5.43
N GLY A 63 -1.14 4.37 -4.88
CA GLY A 63 -2.45 4.24 -4.24
C GLY A 63 -2.65 5.19 -3.07
N LEU A 64 -1.65 5.33 -2.20
CA LEU A 64 -1.68 6.26 -1.07
C LEU A 64 -1.65 7.72 -1.53
N LYS A 65 -0.82 8.03 -2.53
CA LYS A 65 -0.74 9.38 -3.10
C LYS A 65 -2.06 9.81 -3.76
N ARG A 66 -2.76 8.87 -4.39
CA ARG A 66 -4.01 9.12 -5.12
C ARG A 66 -5.27 8.67 -4.37
N LEU A 67 -5.15 8.32 -3.09
CA LEU A 67 -6.23 7.69 -2.31
C LEU A 67 -7.54 8.50 -2.27
N HIS A 68 -7.43 9.82 -2.38
CA HIS A 68 -8.57 10.75 -2.42
C HIS A 68 -8.66 11.54 -3.74
N GLN A 69 -7.79 11.25 -4.72
CA GLN A 69 -7.73 11.97 -5.99
C GLN A 69 -8.46 11.22 -7.09
N ASN A 70 -9.30 11.95 -7.83
CA ASN A 70 -9.98 11.57 -9.06
C ASN A 70 -10.69 10.19 -9.00
N ASN A 71 -12.02 10.22 -8.83
CA ASN A 71 -12.90 9.06 -8.69
C ASN A 71 -12.63 8.26 -7.39
N GLY A 72 -13.14 8.80 -6.26
CA GLY A 72 -12.82 8.41 -4.87
C GLY A 72 -13.09 6.96 -4.44
N TYR A 73 -13.39 6.04 -5.36
CA TYR A 73 -13.51 4.62 -5.04
C TYR A 73 -12.41 3.76 -5.65
N VAL A 74 -11.75 4.21 -6.73
CA VAL A 74 -10.80 3.36 -7.48
C VAL A 74 -9.58 3.00 -6.64
N TRP A 75 -8.87 3.99 -6.11
CA TRP A 75 -7.65 3.76 -5.33
C TRP A 75 -7.88 3.02 -4.01
N PRO A 76 -8.95 3.33 -3.24
CA PRO A 76 -9.30 2.53 -2.08
C PRO A 76 -9.60 1.05 -2.41
N ILE A 77 -10.27 0.76 -3.53
CA ILE A 77 -10.50 -0.61 -4.02
C ILE A 77 -9.19 -1.29 -4.38
N VAL A 78 -8.30 -0.60 -5.11
CA VAL A 78 -6.96 -1.12 -5.44
C VAL A 78 -6.19 -1.47 -4.17
N MET A 79 -6.26 -0.63 -3.12
CA MET A 79 -5.62 -0.93 -1.84
C MET A 79 -6.18 -2.19 -1.16
N MET A 80 -7.49 -2.43 -1.23
CA MET A 80 -8.09 -3.66 -0.70
C MET A 80 -7.67 -4.90 -1.49
N ILE A 81 -7.62 -4.82 -2.82
CA ILE A 81 -7.16 -5.94 -3.67
C ILE A 81 -5.70 -6.29 -3.33
N ILE A 82 -4.84 -5.29 -3.23
CA ILE A 82 -3.45 -5.48 -2.78
C ILE A 82 -3.38 -6.07 -1.37
N GLY A 83 -4.30 -5.66 -0.49
CA GLY A 83 -4.47 -6.24 0.83
C GLY A 83 -4.66 -7.76 0.81
N ILE A 84 -5.60 -8.23 -0.02
CA ILE A 84 -5.93 -9.65 -0.17
C ILE A 84 -4.78 -10.42 -0.84
N LEU A 85 -4.08 -9.81 -1.80
CA LEU A 85 -3.02 -10.47 -2.57
C LEU A 85 -1.72 -10.73 -1.80
N GLY A 86 -1.60 -10.28 -0.55
CA GLY A 86 -0.43 -10.62 0.27
C GLY A 86 0.00 -9.58 1.29
N SER A 87 -0.71 -8.47 1.44
CA SER A 87 -0.38 -7.48 2.46
C SER A 87 -1.62 -6.94 3.15
N LEU A 88 -2.25 -7.81 3.95
CA LEU A 88 -3.51 -7.59 4.66
C LEU A 88 -3.57 -6.25 5.40
N LEU A 89 -2.44 -5.72 5.86
CA LEU A 89 -2.36 -4.42 6.52
C LEU A 89 -2.88 -3.27 5.63
N TYR A 90 -2.73 -3.34 4.30
CA TYR A 90 -3.22 -2.31 3.38
C TYR A 90 -4.74 -2.29 3.20
N ILE A 91 -5.46 -3.30 3.71
CA ILE A 91 -6.94 -3.26 3.77
C ILE A 91 -7.41 -2.11 4.66
N ILE A 92 -6.68 -1.83 5.75
CA ILE A 92 -7.03 -0.80 6.73
C ILE A 92 -7.15 0.60 6.09
N PRO A 93 -6.09 1.14 5.42
CA PRO A 93 -6.20 2.43 4.76
C PRO A 93 -7.19 2.41 3.58
N GLY A 94 -7.37 1.26 2.91
CA GLY A 94 -8.35 1.11 1.83
C GLY A 94 -9.80 1.27 2.31
N ILE A 95 -10.21 0.52 3.34
CA ILE A 95 -11.56 0.61 3.91
C ILE A 95 -11.80 2.02 4.49
N TRP A 96 -10.83 2.57 5.22
CA TRP A 96 -10.99 3.90 5.81
C TRP A 96 -11.17 4.98 4.73
N ALA A 97 -10.37 4.93 3.66
CA ALA A 97 -10.53 5.87 2.55
C ALA A 97 -11.88 5.73 1.83
N LEU A 98 -12.40 4.51 1.68
CA LEU A 98 -13.75 4.29 1.14
C LEU A 98 -14.83 4.98 1.98
N ILE A 99 -14.76 4.85 3.30
CA ILE A 99 -15.74 5.47 4.21
C ILE A 99 -15.71 6.99 4.05
N ILE A 100 -14.53 7.60 4.05
CA ILE A 100 -14.36 9.05 3.88
C ILE A 100 -14.91 9.51 2.52
N ASN A 101 -14.60 8.78 1.45
CA ASN A 101 -15.01 9.16 0.10
C ASN A 101 -16.51 8.98 -0.14
N ASN A 102 -17.13 7.94 0.45
CA ASN A 102 -18.58 7.73 0.39
C ASN A 102 -19.35 8.86 1.11
N ASN A 103 -18.88 9.28 2.29
CA ASN A 103 -19.51 10.37 3.03
C ASN A 103 -19.44 11.69 2.24
N ARG A 104 -18.28 12.02 1.65
CA ARG A 104 -18.12 13.21 0.80
C ARG A 104 -19.06 13.21 -0.42
N GLN A 105 -19.27 12.06 -1.06
CA GLN A 105 -20.18 11.98 -2.20
C GLN A 105 -21.64 12.15 -1.81
N LYS A 106 -22.05 11.64 -0.64
CA LYS A 106 -23.40 11.84 -0.11
C LYS A 106 -23.67 13.32 0.18
N GLU A 107 -22.71 14.00 0.82
CA GLU A 107 -22.81 15.44 1.09
C GLU A 107 -22.91 16.27 -0.19
N ALA A 108 -22.16 15.89 -1.25
CA ALA A 108 -22.20 16.58 -2.53
C ALA A 108 -23.52 16.39 -3.30
N LYS A 109 -24.23 15.26 -3.09
CA LYS A 109 -25.54 14.99 -3.71
C LYS A 109 -26.71 15.66 -2.97
N ASN A 110 -26.52 16.01 -1.70
CA ASN A 110 -27.53 16.62 -0.84
C ASN A 110 -27.46 18.16 -0.81
N LYS A 111 -26.57 18.77 -1.60
CA LYS A 111 -26.45 20.21 -1.85
C LYS A 111 -26.96 20.53 -3.25
#